data_AF-A0A6V7XBD8-F1
#
_entry.id   AF-A0A6V7XBD8-F1
#
_cell.length_a   1.000
_cell.length_b   1.000
_cell.length_c   1.000
_cell.angle_alpha   90.00
_cell.angle_beta   90.00
_cell.angle_gamma   90.00
#
_symmetry.space_group_name_H-M   'P 1'
#
loop_
_entity.id
_entity.type
_entity.pdbx_description
1 polymer ?
#
loop_
_entity_poly.entity_id
_entity_poly.type
_entity_poly.pdbx_seq_one_letter_code
_entity_poly.pdbx_strand_id
1 'polypeptide(L)' 'MERLILNHIIEHLNVNNIIVDSQFGFMKKRSTTLQMLSNFNSWYDAILNNKIIDCIFIDIKSAFDSVP' A
#
# COMPACT_ATOMS: atom_id res chain seq x y z
N MET A 1 -23.20 12.41 -0.60
CA MET A 1 -22.75 12.39 0.80
C MET A 1 -21.54 11.50 1.01
N GLU A 2 -21.56 10.23 0.60
CA GLU A 2 -20.44 9.29 0.78
C GLU A 2 -19.08 9.81 0.27
N ARG A 3 -19.03 10.40 -0.93
CA ARG A 3 -17.78 10.95 -1.48
C ARG A 3 -17.22 12.14 -0.68
N LEU A 4 -18.07 12.93 -0.03
CA LEU A 4 -17.64 14.01 0.86
C LEU A 4 -17.01 13.44 2.12
N ILE A 5 -17.68 12.45 2.73
CA ILE A 5 -17.20 11.73 3.91
C ILE A 5 -15.86 11.05 3.62
N LEU A 6 -15.76 10.34 2.49
CA LEU A 6 -14.53 9.69 2.04
C LEU A 6 -13.37 10.69 1.89
N ASN A 7 -13.62 11.83 1.25
CA ASN A 7 -12.57 12.84 1.07
C ASN A 7 -12.07 13.37 2.43
N HIS A 8 -12.97 13.62 3.38
CA HIS A 8 -12.60 14.08 4.72
C HIS A 8 -11.82 13.02 5.51
N ILE A 9 -12.23 11.75 5.43
CA ILE A 9 -11.49 10.63 6.03
C ILE A 9 -10.08 10.54 5.43
N ILE A 10 -9.96 10.53 4.10
CA ILE A 10 -8.65 10.44 3.44
C ILE A 10 -7.74 11.61 3.84
N GLU A 11 -8.27 12.83 3.91
CA GLU A 11 -7.52 14.00 4.35
C GLU A 11 -7.00 13.83 5.78
N HIS A 12 -7.88 13.44 6.72
CA HIS A 12 -7.50 13.18 8.10
C HIS A 12 -6.43 12.09 8.21
N LEU A 13 -6.60 10.97 7.50
CA LEU A 13 -5.63 9.87 7.51
C LEU A 13 -4.26 10.29 6.97
N ASN A 14 -4.22 11.13 5.94
CA ASN A 14 -2.97 11.65 5.36
C ASN A 14 -2.28 12.66 6.28
N VAL A 15 -3.02 13.63 6.84
CA VAL A 15 -2.45 14.65 7.74
C VAL A 15 -1.81 14.01 8.99
N ASN A 16 -2.38 12.90 9.46
CA ASN A 16 -1.87 12.16 10.61
C ASN A 16 -0.88 11.03 10.24
N ASN A 17 -0.46 10.93 8.97
CA ASN A 17 0.48 9.91 8.48
C ASN A 17 0.05 8.47 8.81
N ILE A 18 -1.25 8.18 8.79
CA ILE A 18 -1.80 6.85 9.09
C ILE A 18 -1.64 5.92 7.86
N ILE A 19 -1.80 6.47 6.65
CA ILE A 19 -1.54 5.72 5.42
C ILE A 19 -0.06 5.79 5.09
N VAL A 20 0.59 4.64 5.06
CA VAL A 20 2.00 4.50 4.70
C VAL A 20 2.22 4.66 3.18
N ASP A 21 3.39 5.14 2.78
CA ASP A 21 3.73 5.38 1.38
C ASP A 21 3.76 4.11 0.51
N SER A 22 3.91 2.94 1.14
CA SER A 22 3.85 1.63 0.49
C SER A 22 2.41 1.11 0.32
N GLN A 23 1.38 1.86 0.71
CA GLN A 23 -0.02 1.52 0.47
C GLN A 23 -0.43 1.97 -0.94
N PHE A 24 -0.58 1.00 -1.84
CA PHE A 24 -0.98 1.28 -3.23
C PHE A 24 -2.47 1.02 -3.50
N GLY A 25 -3.10 0.13 -2.73
CA GLY A 25 -4.51 -0.19 -2.87
C GLY A 25 -5.41 0.98 -2.50
N PHE A 26 -6.44 1.24 -3.32
CA PHE A 26 -7.49 2.25 -3.07
C PHE A 26 -6.99 3.71 -2.90
N MET A 27 -5.73 4.00 -3.23
CA MET A 27 -5.15 5.34 -3.12
C MET A 27 -5.13 6.07 -4.47
N LYS A 28 -5.44 7.38 -4.46
CA LYS A 28 -5.34 8.21 -5.66
C LYS A 28 -3.88 8.25 -6.15
N LYS A 29 -3.70 8.20 -7.47
CA LYS A 29 -2.37 8.24 -8.13
C LYS A 29 -1.44 7.07 -7.76
N ARG A 30 -1.98 5.99 -7.19
CA ARG A 30 -1.25 4.73 -6.96
C ARG A 30 -1.91 3.63 -7.81
N SER A 31 -1.11 2.68 -8.26
CA SER A 31 -1.57 1.54 -9.05
C SER A 31 -0.81 0.27 -8.66
N THR A 32 -1.35 -0.88 -9.02
CA THR A 32 -0.68 -2.17 -8.87
C THR A 32 0.63 -2.23 -9.68
N THR A 33 0.68 -1.59 -10.83
CA THR A 33 1.91 -1.45 -11.63
C THR A 33 2.96 -0.62 -10.90
N LEU A 34 2.58 0.48 -10.25
CA LEU A 34 3.51 1.28 -9.45
C LEU A 34 4.02 0.52 -8.22
N GLN A 35 3.15 -0.27 -7.57
CA GLN A 35 3.57 -1.16 -6.48
C GLN A 35 4.62 -2.15 -6.96
N MET A 36 4.33 -2.84 -8.07
CA MET A 36 5.23 -3.81 -8.68
C MET A 36 6.58 -3.15 -8.99
N LEU A 37 6.59 -2.03 -9.73
CA LEU A 37 7.82 -1.33 -10.09
C LEU A 37 8.63 -0.88 -8.86
N SER A 38 7.99 -0.36 -7.83
CA SER A 38 8.65 0.04 -6.57
C SER A 38 9.33 -1.15 -5.89
N ASN A 39 8.68 -2.32 -5.86
CA ASN A 39 9.24 -3.53 -5.29
C ASN A 39 10.40 -4.06 -6.13
N PHE A 40 10.25 -4.09 -7.46
CA PHE A 40 11.30 -4.51 -8.38
C PHE A 40 12.56 -3.66 -8.26
N ASN A 41 12.43 -2.34 -8.14
CA ASN A 41 13.58 -1.47 -7.90
C ASN A 41 14.30 -1.83 -6.60
N SER A 42 13.54 -2.03 -5.51
CA SER A 42 14.12 -2.42 -4.21
C SER A 42 14.83 -3.77 -4.27
N TRP A 43 14.26 -4.74 -4.99
CA TRP A 43 14.86 -6.05 -5.18
C TRP A 43 16.10 -5.99 -6.07
N TYR A 44 16.05 -5.22 -7.15
CA TYR A 44 17.18 -5.00 -8.03
C TYR A 44 18.38 -4.42 -7.27
N ASP A 45 18.16 -3.39 -6.44
CA ASP A 45 19.18 -2.82 -5.59
C ASP A 45 19.73 -3.82 -4.58
N ALA A 46 18.88 -4.64 -3.97
CA ALA A 46 19.31 -5.69 -3.05
C ALA A 46 20.20 -6.75 -3.75
N ILE A 47 19.85 -7.16 -4.98
CA ILE A 47 20.66 -8.08 -5.79
C ILE A 47 22.04 -7.47 -6.08
N LEU A 48 22.09 -6.21 -6.52
CA LEU A 48 23.36 -5.51 -6.80
C LEU A 48 24.26 -5.41 -5.57
N ASN A 49 23.67 -5.35 -4.38
CA ASN A 49 24.38 -5.28 -3.12
C ASN A 49 24.60 -6.66 -2.45
N ASN A 50 24.44 -7.76 -3.19
CA ASN A 50 24.58 -9.14 -2.69
C ASN A 50 23.75 -9.42 -1.42
N LYS A 51 22.58 -8.81 -1.29
CA LYS A 51 21.65 -9.05 -0.19
C LYS A 51 20.71 -10.20 -0.53
N ILE A 52 20.30 -10.95 0.50
CA ILE A 52 19.28 -11.99 0.39
C ILE A 52 17.90 -11.32 0.34
N ILE A 53 17.01 -11.85 -0.49
CA ILE A 53 15.65 -11.35 -0.68
C ILE A 53 14.68 -12.51 -0.46
N ASP A 54 13.74 -12.33 0.46
CA ASP A 54 12.63 -13.24 0.71
C ASP A 54 11.31 -12.46 0.62
N CYS A 55 10.23 -13.13 0.21
CA CYS A 55 8.90 -12.51 0.10
C CYS A 55 7.85 -13.37 0.79
N ILE A 56 7.08 -12.74 1.68
CA ILE A 56 5.95 -13.37 2.38
C ILE A 56 4.67 -12.69 1.88
N PHE A 57 3.81 -13.48 1.24
CA PHE A 57 2.49 -13.02 0.81
C PHE A 57 1.46 -13.33 1.89
N ILE A 58 0.67 -12.33 2.26
CA ILE A 58 -0.36 -12.40 3.31
C ILE A 58 -1.69 -12.00 2.67
N ASP A 59 -2.76 -12.69 3.04
CA ASP A 59 -4.13 -12.35 2.66
C ASP A 59 -5.07 -12.46 3.87
N ILE A 60 -6.15 -11.67 3.87
CA ILE A 60 -7.11 -11.59 4.98
C ILE A 60 -8.44 -12.19 4.53
N LYS A 61 -8.87 -13.26 5.20
CA LYS A 61 -10.17 -13.91 4.93
C LYS A 61 -11.31 -12.94 5.23
N SER A 62 -12.24 -12.78 4.29
CA SER A 62 -13.46 -11.96 4.46
C SER A 62 -13.18 -10.55 4.98
N ALA A 63 -12.17 -9.88 4.41
CA ALA A 63 -11.62 -8.62 4.93
C ALA A 63 -12.65 -7.47 5.09
N PHE A 64 -13.73 -7.47 4.28
CA PHE A 64 -14.78 -6.46 4.40
C PHE A 64 -15.84 -6.80 5.46
N ASP A 65 -16.10 -8.09 5.68
CA ASP A 65 -17.11 -8.56 6.64
C ASP A 65 -16.53 -8.77 8.06
N SER A 66 -15.21 -8.86 8.17
CA SER A 66 -14.51 -9.19 9.43
C SER A 66 -14.04 -7.96 10.21
N VAL A 67 -14.45 -6.76 9.82
CA VAL A 67 -14.15 -5.52 10.54
C VAL A 67 -15.08 -5.43 11.78
N PRO A 68 -14.55 -5.35 13.02
CA PRO A 68 -15.35 -5.29 14.24
C PRO A 68 -16.21 -4.02 14.35
#